data_AF-A0A0F9QVG5-F1
#
_entry.id   AF-A0A0F9QVG5-F1
#
_cell.length_a   1.000
_cell.length_b   1.000
_cell.length_c   1.000
_cell.angle_alpha   90.00
_cell.angle_beta   90.00
_cell.angle_gamma   90.00
#
_symmetry.space_group_name_H-M   'P 1'
#
loop_
_entity.id
_entity.type
_entity.pdbx_description
1 polymer ?
#
loop_
_entity_poly.entity_id
_entity_poly.type
_entity_poly.pdbx_seq_one_letter_code
_entity_poly.pdbx_strand_id
1 'polypeptide(L)' 'MADRLYCKQPDRNCPGLVCGYPLPCPWHTVVIEEGIAHLPPEIPADPEVVSRVIEVAKVLDDGK' A
#
# COMPACT_ATOMS: atom_id res chain seq x y z
N MET A 1 -8.01 28.68 6.69
CA MET A 1 -6.59 28.52 7.07
C MET A 1 -6.16 27.12 6.66
N ALA A 2 -5.12 26.97 5.85
CA ALA A 2 -4.75 25.71 5.21
C ALA A 2 -4.11 24.73 6.21
N ASP A 3 -4.93 24.05 7.01
CA ASP A 3 -4.55 23.02 8.00
C ASP A 3 -4.08 21.69 7.34
N ARG A 4 -3.72 21.76 6.05
CA ARG A 4 -3.27 20.64 5.21
C ARG A 4 -1.75 20.57 5.08
N LEU A 5 -1.01 21.47 5.73
CA LEU A 5 0.44 21.61 5.59
C LEU A 5 1.24 20.97 6.73
N TYR A 6 0.59 20.48 7.79
CA TYR A 6 1.26 19.91 8.96
C TYR A 6 0.74 18.52 9.31
N CYS A 7 1.64 17.69 9.84
CA CYS A 7 1.38 16.33 10.27
C CYS A 7 0.53 16.31 11.53
N LYS A 8 -0.53 15.49 11.51
CA LYS A 8 -1.48 15.33 12.62
C LYS A 8 -1.35 13.98 13.35
N GLN A 9 -0.35 13.18 12.99
CA GLN A 9 -0.06 11.91 13.66
C GLN A 9 0.50 12.18 15.07
N PRO A 10 0.43 11.20 15.99
CA PRO A 10 1.07 11.30 17.31
C PRO A 10 2.57 11.64 17.17
N ASP A 11 3.11 12.47 18.07
CA ASP A 11 4.55 12.72 18.08
C ASP A 11 5.31 11.42 18.37
N ARG A 12 6.40 11.20 17.62
CA ARG A 12 7.20 9.98 17.69
C ARG A 12 7.79 9.74 19.08
N ASN A 13 8.18 10.80 19.77
CA ASN A 13 8.84 10.72 21.07
C ASN A 13 7.84 10.89 22.22
N CYS A 14 6.72 11.58 21.98
CA CYS A 14 5.66 11.85 22.94
C CYS A 14 4.27 11.56 22.34
N PRO A 15 3.79 10.30 22.32
CA PRO A 15 2.53 9.92 21.66
C PRO A 15 1.26 10.65 22.13
N GLY A 16 1.32 11.35 23.27
CA GLY A 16 0.24 12.21 23.77
C GLY A 16 0.14 13.59 23.11
N LEU A 17 1.08 13.95 22.23
CA LEU A 17 1.12 15.22 21.50
C LEU A 17 0.94 14.98 19.99
N VAL A 18 0.53 16.02 19.26
CA VAL A 18 0.47 16.00 17.80
C VAL A 18 1.86 16.33 17.24
N CYS A 19 2.27 15.59 16.21
CA CYS A 19 3.59 15.72 15.57
C CYS A 19 3.88 17.15 15.08
N GLY A 20 2.94 17.78 14.36
CA GLY A 20 3.03 19.18 13.95
C GLY A 20 4.12 19.52 12.94
N TYR A 21 4.93 18.55 12.48
CA TYR A 21 5.93 18.77 11.44
C TYR A 21 5.28 19.12 10.09
N PRO A 22 5.87 20.02 9.28
CA PRO A 22 5.37 20.31 7.95
C PRO A 22 5.38 19.06 7.07
N LEU A 23 4.39 18.93 6.18
CA LEU A 23 4.34 17.87 5.20
C LEU A 23 5.30 18.19 4.03
N PRO A 24 6.07 17.21 3.52
CA PRO A 24 6.11 15.79 3.94
C PRO A 24 6.84 15.62 5.29
N CYS A 25 6.21 14.88 6.21
CA CYS A 25 6.74 14.67 7.56
C CYS A 25 7.84 13.62 7.53
N PRO A 26 9.04 13.88 8.07
CA PRO A 26 10.17 12.94 8.02
C PRO A 26 9.91 11.63 8.79
N TRP A 27 8.92 11.62 9.69
CA TRP A 27 8.62 10.47 10.54
C TRP A 27 7.34 9.73 10.13
N HIS A 28 6.37 10.45 9.57
CA HIS A 28 5.02 9.94 9.31
C HIS A 28 4.61 10.00 7.84
N THR A 29 5.49 10.49 6.96
CA THR A 29 5.30 10.39 5.52
C THR A 29 6.21 9.31 4.97
N VAL A 30 5.60 8.30 4.35
CA VAL A 30 6.33 7.34 3.52
C VAL A 30 6.41 7.94 2.11
N VAL A 31 7.64 8.16 1.62
CA VAL A 31 7.88 8.56 0.23
C VAL A 31 8.01 7.29 -0.58
N ILE A 32 7.07 7.07 -1.50
CA ILE A 32 7.18 6.00 -2.50
C ILE A 32 7.91 6.63 -3.69
N GLU A 33 9.19 6.32 -3.85
CA GLU A 33 9.90 6.63 -5.09
C GLU A 33 9.36 5.69 -6.18
N GLU A 34 8.86 6.25 -7.28
CA GLU A 34 8.45 5.48 -8.46
C GLU A 34 9.71 4.88 -9.13
N GLY A 35 10.21 3.80 -8.53
CA GLY A 35 11.15 2.88 -9.13
C GLY A 35 10.38 1.69 -9.70
N ILE A 36 10.73 1.30 -10.93
CA ILE A 36 10.24 0.11 -11.62
C ILE A 36 10.10 -1.04 -10.63
N ALA A 37 8.87 -1.56 -10.47
CA ALA A 37 8.65 -2.78 -9.73
C ALA A 37 9.41 -3.90 -10.45
N HIS A 38 10.61 -4.20 -9.98
CA HIS A 38 11.24 -5.49 -10.25
C HIS A 38 10.39 -6.50 -9.49
N LEU A 39 9.35 -7.02 -10.16
CA LEU A 39 8.72 -8.26 -9.75
C LEU A 39 9.87 -9.26 -9.55
N PRO A 40 10.02 -9.86 -8.36
CA PRO A 40 10.97 -10.94 -8.22
C PRO A 40 10.65 -11.97 -9.30
N PRO A 41 11.66 -12.49 -10.02
CA PRO A 41 11.40 -13.56 -10.95
C PRO A 41 10.75 -14.70 -10.17
N GLU A 42 9.71 -15.26 -10.79
CA GLU A 42 9.04 -16.50 -10.42
C GLU A 42 8.53 -16.63 -8.97
N ILE A 43 7.32 -16.10 -8.73
CA ILE A 43 6.41 -16.79 -7.82
C ILE A 43 6.20 -18.18 -8.45
N PRO A 44 6.63 -19.30 -7.83
CA PRO A 44 6.25 -20.61 -8.32
C PRO A 44 4.72 -20.63 -8.25
N ALA A 45 4.10 -20.67 -9.42
CA ALA A 45 2.66 -20.75 -9.52
C ALA A 45 2.27 -22.09 -8.93
N ASP A 46 1.86 -22.08 -7.65
CA ASP A 46 1.41 -23.28 -6.98
C ASP A 46 0.26 -23.84 -7.83
N PRO A 47 0.35 -25.08 -8.33
CA PRO A 47 -0.59 -25.61 -9.31
C PRO A 47 -2.03 -25.62 -8.79
N GLU A 48 -2.24 -25.65 -7.47
CA GLU A 48 -3.57 -25.46 -6.86
C GLU A 48 -4.11 -24.03 -6.99
N VAL A 49 -3.23 -23.03 -6.90
CA VAL A 49 -3.64 -21.62 -7.07
C VAL A 49 -4.02 -21.37 -8.52
N VAL A 50 -3.27 -21.93 -9.47
CA VAL A 50 -3.55 -21.81 -10.90
C VAL A 50 -4.89 -22.46 -11.26
N SER A 51 -5.16 -23.67 -10.76
CA SER A 51 -6.42 -24.38 -11.04
C SER A 51 -7.63 -23.61 -10.49
N ARG A 52 -7.52 -23.05 -9.28
CA ARG A 52 -8.59 -22.23 -8.67
C ARG A 52 -8.86 -20.94 -9.45
N VAL A 53 -7.83 -20.27 -9.95
CA VAL A 53 -8.00 -19.05 -10.78
C VAL A 53 -8.70 -19.39 -12.09
N ILE A 54 -8.36 -20.51 -12.73
CA ILE A 54 -9.02 -20.97 -13.97
C ILE A 54 -10.49 -21.32 -13.70
N GLU A 55 -10.80 -21.97 -12.58
CA GLU A 55 -12.17 -22.33 -12.22
C GLU A 55 -13.03 -21.08 -11.97
N VAL A 56 -12.50 -20.11 -11.21
CA VAL A 56 -13.18 -18.83 -10.98
C VAL A 56 -13.39 -18.04 -12.27
N ALA A 57 -12.41 -18.04 -13.19
CA ALA A 57 -12.55 -17.37 -14.48
C ALA A 57 -13.71 -17.97 -15.31
N LYS A 58 -13.85 -19.30 -15.34
CA LYS A 58 -14.95 -19.98 -16.04
C LYS A 58 -16.32 -19.63 -15.46
N VAL A 59 -16.43 -19.52 -14.13
CA VAL A 59 -17.68 -19.12 -13.47
C VAL A 59 -18.10 -17.69 -13.83
N LEU A 60 -17.14 -16.81 -14.12
CA LEU A 60 -17.43 -15.41 -14.50
C LEU A 60 -17.85 -15.27 -15.98
N ASP A 61 -17.39 -16.16 -16.86
CA ASP A 61 -17.77 -16.16 -18.29
C ASP A 61 -19.18 -16.75 -18.55
N ASP A 62 -19.67 -17.67 -17.71
CA ASP A 62 -21.02 -18.26 -17.82
C ASP A 62 -22.14 -17.30 -17.35
N GLY A 63 -21.78 -16.13 -16.83
CA GLY A 63 -22.69 -15.11 -16.30
C GLY A 63 -23.14 -14.04 -17.32
N LYS A 64 -22.94 -14.25 -18.63
CA LYS A 64 -23.33 -13.30 -19.68
C LYS A 64 -24.26 -13.91 -20.73
#